data_AF-A0A1B4LJT6-F1
#
_entry.id   AF-A0A1B4LJT6-F1
#
_cell.length_a   1.000
_cell.length_b   1.000
_cell.length_c   1.000
_cell.angle_alpha   90.00
_cell.angle_beta   90.00
_cell.angle_gamma   90.00
#
_symmetry.space_group_name_H-M   'P 1'
#
loop_
_entity.id
_entity.type
_entity.pdbx_description
1 polymer ?
#
loop_
_entity_poly.entity_id
_entity_poly.type
_entity_poly.pdbx_seq_one_letter_code
_entity_poly.pdbx_strand_id
1 'polypeptide(L)'
;MSSQATLPVTGGDDSTSQQNLQIPITDINMALIREMREAALRLGESQLNDLLGKPEPYTLGVGDVLQITVWDHPELAVAQGSQTSTNSRPSDPAQGFVIDDNGNVQVPYAGSVHVAGMRIDQTQRAIQAALQRVFVKPQVTVRVSSFRAKQVYVDGEVHTPGVVSINDVPMTLNEAINRAGGFNPTADQSRMVVVRNGKSYRLDLTRMLDHSVNPSKILLKNGDLLRIVSREDNGVFVMGEVNRPITALPLRNGRLTLSDALSQAGSVNSASADAAQLYVIRGASEAKPQVFHLNAHSPVSMVLANQFELQPKDVVYVDGNALVRFSRVLSLLLPAINAGLTGAVLTK
;
A
#
# COMPACT_ATOMS: atom_id res chain seq x y z
N MET A 1 33.65 -26.05 -14.00
CA MET A 1 33.67 -24.58 -13.96
C MET A 1 32.99 -24.08 -15.22
N SER A 2 31.69 -23.83 -15.15
CA SER A 2 30.85 -23.43 -16.29
C SER A 2 30.94 -21.92 -16.45
N SER A 3 31.49 -21.47 -17.58
CA SER A 3 31.56 -20.05 -17.97
C SER A 3 30.14 -19.49 -18.12
N GLN A 4 29.73 -18.56 -17.26
CA GLN A 4 28.49 -17.80 -17.46
C GLN A 4 28.62 -16.88 -18.68
N ALA A 5 27.58 -16.82 -19.51
CA ALA A 5 27.53 -15.92 -20.65
C ALA A 5 27.39 -14.47 -20.17
N THR A 6 28.20 -13.57 -20.72
CA THR A 6 28.18 -12.13 -20.46
C THR A 6 27.90 -11.37 -21.75
N LEU A 7 27.15 -10.27 -21.66
CA LEU A 7 26.85 -9.42 -22.81
C LEU A 7 27.82 -8.22 -22.87
N PRO A 8 28.51 -7.98 -24.00
CA PRO A 8 29.17 -6.71 -24.24
C PRO A 8 28.14 -5.64 -24.67
N VAL A 9 28.20 -4.46 -24.07
CA VAL A 9 27.37 -3.30 -24.43
C VAL A 9 28.25 -2.28 -25.14
N THR A 10 27.93 -1.94 -26.40
CA THR A 10 28.62 -0.88 -27.15
C THR A 10 27.72 0.35 -27.21
N GLY A 11 28.12 1.43 -26.54
CA GLY A 11 27.44 2.72 -26.61
C GLY A 11 27.87 3.48 -27.87
N GLY A 12 26.90 4.09 -28.57
CA GLY A 12 27.16 4.93 -29.73
C GLY A 12 27.80 6.26 -29.34
N ASP A 13 28.93 6.55 -29.98
CA ASP A 13 29.71 7.79 -30.13
C ASP A 13 29.54 8.88 -29.04
N ASP A 14 30.43 8.89 -28.05
CA ASP A 14 31.58 9.79 -28.06
C ASP A 14 32.62 9.38 -27.00
N SER A 15 33.87 9.72 -27.28
CA SER A 15 35.11 9.29 -26.59
C SER A 15 35.20 9.59 -25.08
N THR A 16 34.47 8.86 -24.24
CA THR A 16 34.77 8.72 -22.79
C THR A 16 34.50 7.30 -22.30
N SER A 17 35.57 6.64 -21.83
CA SER A 17 35.63 5.38 -21.07
C SER A 17 34.36 4.52 -21.07
N GLN A 18 34.22 3.70 -22.12
CA GLN A 18 33.24 2.62 -22.18
C GLN A 18 33.50 1.63 -21.02
N GLN A 19 32.76 1.78 -19.92
CA GLN A 19 32.64 0.72 -18.94
C GLN A 19 31.88 -0.42 -19.62
N ASN A 20 32.62 -1.45 -20.01
CA ASN A 20 32.11 -2.70 -20.54
C ASN A 20 31.33 -3.39 -19.40
N LEU A 21 30.08 -2.96 -19.18
CA LEU A 21 29.19 -3.51 -18.17
C LEU A 21 28.84 -4.94 -18.58
N GLN A 22 29.66 -5.90 -18.12
CA GLN A 22 29.35 -7.31 -18.22
C GLN A 22 28.14 -7.60 -17.33
N ILE A 23 26.96 -7.61 -17.93
CA ILE A 23 25.73 -7.96 -17.22
C ILE A 23 25.59 -9.48 -17.28
N PRO A 24 25.65 -10.18 -16.13
CA PRO A 24 25.56 -11.63 -16.11
C PRO A 24 24.16 -12.08 -16.52
N ILE A 25 24.08 -13.02 -17.46
CA ILE A 25 22.82 -13.69 -17.81
C ILE A 25 22.63 -14.86 -16.85
N THR A 26 21.48 -14.90 -16.18
CA THR A 26 21.10 -15.99 -15.28
C THR A 26 19.95 -16.79 -15.87
N ASP A 27 20.11 -18.09 -16.03
CA ASP A 27 19.03 -18.94 -16.53
C ASP A 27 17.89 -19.08 -15.50
N ILE A 28 16.66 -18.92 -15.96
CA ILE A 28 15.45 -19.16 -15.19
C ILE A 28 15.33 -20.67 -14.97
N ASN A 29 15.50 -21.09 -13.72
CA ASN A 29 15.38 -22.47 -13.29
C ASN A 29 14.67 -22.54 -11.92
N MET A 30 14.35 -23.76 -11.49
CA MET A 30 13.63 -23.99 -10.22
C MET A 30 14.41 -23.51 -8.99
N ALA A 31 15.74 -23.54 -9.02
CA ALA A 31 16.57 -23.10 -7.90
C ALA A 31 16.48 -21.58 -7.73
N LEU A 32 16.63 -20.83 -8.82
CA LEU A 32 16.47 -19.38 -8.85
C LEU A 32 15.08 -18.95 -8.39
N ILE A 33 14.03 -19.60 -8.91
CA ILE A 33 12.63 -19.28 -8.54
C ILE A 33 12.41 -19.48 -7.03
N ARG A 34 12.96 -20.56 -6.45
CA ARG A 34 12.89 -20.81 -5.00
C ARG A 34 13.65 -19.75 -4.21
N GLU A 35 14.88 -19.44 -4.60
CA GLU A 35 15.71 -18.41 -3.97
C GLU A 35 15.00 -17.06 -3.95
N MET A 36 14.45 -16.63 -5.09
CA MET A 36 13.71 -15.38 -5.21
C MET A 36 12.47 -15.35 -4.30
N ARG A 37 11.73 -16.47 -4.24
CA ARG A 37 10.56 -16.60 -3.37
C ARG A 37 10.94 -16.49 -1.90
N GLU A 38 12.00 -17.18 -1.47
CA GLU A 38 12.50 -17.13 -0.10
C GLU A 38 12.99 -15.73 0.28
N ALA A 39 13.72 -15.06 -0.60
CA ALA A 39 14.17 -13.68 -0.39
C ALA A 39 12.97 -12.72 -0.22
N ALA A 40 11.95 -12.87 -1.06
CA ALA A 40 10.74 -12.06 -0.99
C ALA A 40 9.93 -12.28 0.30
N LEU A 41 9.91 -13.52 0.83
CA LEU A 41 9.25 -13.85 2.10
C LEU A 41 9.96 -13.20 3.29
N ARG A 42 11.29 -13.29 3.36
CA ARG A 42 12.10 -12.72 4.46
C ARG A 42 11.93 -11.21 4.59
N LEU A 43 11.88 -10.50 3.46
CA LEU A 43 11.68 -9.05 3.43
C LEU A 43 10.30 -8.64 3.96
N GLY A 44 9.26 -9.42 3.65
CA GLY A 44 7.89 -9.15 4.09
C GLY A 44 7.67 -9.36 5.59
N GLU A 45 8.16 -10.48 6.13
CA GLU A 45 7.98 -10.81 7.55
C GLU A 45 8.63 -9.79 8.50
N SER A 46 9.84 -9.31 8.15
CA SER A 46 10.55 -8.33 8.96
C SER A 46 9.82 -6.99 9.08
N GLN A 47 9.03 -6.60 8.08
CA GLN A 47 8.33 -5.32 8.07
C GLN A 47 6.95 -5.39 8.74
N LEU A 48 6.32 -6.58 8.72
CA LEU A 48 4.95 -6.76 9.20
C LEU A 48 4.86 -6.65 10.73
N ASN A 49 5.86 -7.15 11.45
CA ASN A 49 5.85 -7.23 12.92
C ASN A 49 5.64 -5.87 13.61
N ASP A 50 6.14 -4.78 13.03
CA ASP A 50 5.97 -3.42 13.55
C ASP A 50 4.53 -2.89 13.45
N LEU A 51 3.72 -3.50 12.58
CA LEU A 51 2.34 -3.12 12.31
C LEU A 51 1.33 -4.04 13.01
N LEU A 52 1.77 -5.22 13.45
CA LEU A 52 0.94 -6.15 14.21
C LEU A 52 0.71 -5.60 15.62
N GLY A 53 -0.54 -5.64 16.06
CA GLY A 53 -0.92 -5.13 17.37
C GLY A 53 -2.14 -5.82 17.94
N LYS A 54 -2.32 -5.70 19.26
CA LYS A 54 -3.60 -6.03 19.89
C LYS A 54 -4.46 -4.76 19.90
N PRO A 55 -5.75 -4.86 19.55
CA PRO A 55 -6.67 -3.75 19.72
C PRO A 55 -6.67 -3.22 21.14
N GLU A 56 -6.50 -1.91 21.28
CA GLU A 56 -6.68 -1.20 22.54
C GLU A 56 -8.04 -0.49 22.53
N PRO A 57 -8.74 -0.40 23.66
CA PRO A 57 -9.97 0.38 23.76
C PRO A 57 -9.71 1.84 23.39
N TYR A 58 -10.71 2.46 22.74
CA TYR A 58 -10.63 3.89 22.43
C TYR A 58 -10.46 4.73 23.70
N THR A 59 -9.50 5.65 23.67
CA THR A 59 -9.37 6.73 24.64
C THR A 59 -9.73 8.05 23.99
N LEU A 60 -10.43 8.89 24.73
CA LEU A 60 -10.85 10.22 24.30
C LEU A 60 -9.64 11.10 24.02
N GLY A 61 -9.79 12.05 23.10
CA GLY A 61 -8.80 13.08 22.86
C GLY A 61 -9.41 14.43 22.51
N VAL A 62 -8.54 15.43 22.38
CA VAL A 62 -8.92 16.80 22.02
C VAL A 62 -9.76 16.81 20.74
N GLY A 63 -10.86 17.56 20.75
CA GLY A 63 -11.78 17.71 19.63
C GLY A 63 -12.87 16.64 19.52
N ASP A 64 -12.81 15.54 20.26
CA ASP A 64 -13.95 14.62 20.36
C ASP A 64 -15.17 15.33 20.93
N VAL A 65 -16.36 14.86 20.53
CA VAL A 65 -17.63 15.42 21.01
C VAL A 65 -18.36 14.36 21.82
N LEU A 66 -18.73 14.72 23.05
CA LEU A 66 -19.38 13.85 24.01
C LEU A 66 -20.86 14.21 24.15
N GLN A 67 -21.71 13.20 24.10
CA GLN A 67 -23.09 13.30 24.53
C GLN A 67 -23.18 12.80 25.98
N ILE A 68 -23.61 13.66 26.89
CA ILE A 68 -23.65 13.38 28.33
C ILE A 68 -25.11 13.45 28.79
N THR A 69 -25.74 12.31 29.03
CA THR A 69 -27.09 12.26 29.56
C THR A 69 -27.03 12.13 31.08
N VAL A 70 -27.66 13.06 31.78
CA VAL A 70 -27.90 12.96 33.23
C VAL A 70 -29.38 12.66 33.43
N TRP A 71 -29.68 11.49 33.98
CA TRP A 71 -31.07 11.05 34.16
C TRP A 71 -31.76 11.88 35.25
N ASP A 72 -33.07 12.04 35.12
CA ASP A 72 -33.92 12.92 35.96
C ASP A 72 -33.53 14.42 35.91
N HIS A 73 -32.67 14.80 34.97
CA HIS A 73 -32.17 16.16 34.75
C HIS A 73 -32.22 16.57 33.26
N PRO A 74 -33.43 16.70 32.66
CA PRO A 74 -33.60 17.01 31.23
C PRO A 74 -33.01 18.38 30.83
N GLU A 75 -32.86 19.31 31.77
CA GLU A 75 -32.21 20.61 31.56
C GLU A 75 -30.77 20.49 31.07
N LEU A 76 -30.06 19.42 31.45
CA LEU A 76 -28.69 19.14 31.01
C LEU A 76 -28.61 18.55 29.61
N ALA A 77 -29.69 17.94 29.14
CA ALA A 77 -29.81 17.48 27.76
C ALA A 77 -30.02 18.65 26.80
N VAL A 78 -30.80 19.67 27.19
CA VAL A 78 -31.03 20.88 26.38
C VAL A 78 -29.75 21.68 26.15
N ALA A 79 -28.83 21.68 27.12
CA ALA A 79 -27.53 22.34 27.01
C ALA A 79 -26.62 21.77 25.91
N GLN A 80 -26.93 20.60 25.34
CA GLN A 80 -26.15 19.95 24.28
C GLN A 80 -26.63 20.31 22.86
N GLY A 81 -27.67 21.13 22.75
CA GLY A 81 -28.28 21.57 21.50
C GLY A 81 -29.70 21.04 21.32
N SER A 82 -30.62 21.90 20.91
CA SER A 82 -32.00 21.53 20.61
C SER A 82 -32.09 20.81 19.25
N GLN A 83 -32.89 19.74 19.19
CA GLN A 83 -33.24 19.04 17.94
C GLN A 83 -34.04 19.98 17.00
N THR A 84 -33.38 20.72 16.12
CA THR A 84 -34.09 21.60 15.17
C THR A 84 -33.73 21.39 13.71
N SER A 85 -33.06 20.30 13.33
CA SER A 85 -32.78 20.06 11.91
C SER A 85 -32.93 18.59 11.53
N THR A 86 -34.00 18.30 10.81
CA THR A 86 -34.29 17.01 10.17
C THR A 86 -33.36 16.70 8.98
N ASN A 87 -32.48 17.64 8.61
CA ASN A 87 -31.50 17.52 7.53
C ASN A 87 -30.10 17.90 8.03
N SER A 88 -29.47 17.07 8.86
CA SER A 88 -28.06 17.24 9.22
C SER A 88 -27.18 16.94 8.00
N ARG A 89 -26.38 17.91 7.55
CA ARG A 89 -25.35 17.70 6.53
C ARG A 89 -24.11 17.08 7.19
N PRO A 90 -23.29 16.31 6.46
CA PRO A 90 -22.03 15.77 6.99
C PRO A 90 -21.06 16.85 7.54
N SER A 91 -21.22 18.10 7.11
CA SER A 91 -20.43 19.25 7.56
C SER A 91 -20.98 19.96 8.78
N ASP A 92 -22.18 19.59 9.27
CA ASP A 92 -22.76 20.21 10.46
C ASP A 92 -21.99 19.78 11.72
N PRO A 93 -21.74 20.68 12.67
CA PRO A 93 -21.07 20.34 13.91
C PRO A 93 -21.89 19.32 14.69
N ALA A 94 -21.25 18.24 15.12
CA ALA A 94 -21.87 17.25 15.98
C ALA A 94 -22.36 17.90 17.28
N GLN A 95 -23.56 17.51 17.71
CA GLN A 95 -24.15 17.97 18.96
C GLN A 95 -23.44 17.31 20.16
N GLY A 96 -23.36 18.04 21.27
CA GLY A 96 -22.71 17.59 22.50
C GLY A 96 -21.63 18.55 22.99
N PHE A 97 -20.88 18.09 23.99
CA PHE A 97 -19.79 18.82 24.61
C PHE A 97 -18.46 18.45 23.97
N VAL A 98 -17.76 19.45 23.43
CA VAL A 98 -16.45 19.26 22.80
C VAL A 98 -15.37 19.17 23.88
N ILE A 99 -14.40 18.27 23.69
CA ILE A 99 -13.18 18.23 24.49
C ILE A 99 -12.24 19.34 24.00
N ASP A 100 -11.93 20.29 24.87
CA ASP A 100 -11.08 21.44 24.56
C ASP A 100 -9.59 21.06 24.40
N ASP A 101 -8.77 22.04 24.00
CA ASP A 101 -7.33 21.87 23.78
C ASP A 101 -6.54 21.48 25.04
N ASN A 102 -7.09 21.76 26.23
CA ASN A 102 -6.52 21.34 27.51
C ASN A 102 -6.99 19.92 27.92
N GLY A 103 -7.79 19.27 27.08
CA GLY A 103 -8.32 17.93 27.32
C GLY A 103 -9.50 17.90 28.28
N ASN A 104 -10.17 19.02 28.51
CA ASN A 104 -11.31 19.11 29.42
C ASN A 104 -12.63 19.21 28.67
N VAL A 105 -13.70 18.80 29.35
CA VAL A 105 -15.08 19.00 28.91
C VAL A 105 -15.80 19.90 29.91
N GLN A 106 -16.49 20.93 29.42
CA GLN A 106 -17.28 21.82 30.26
C GLN A 106 -18.69 21.25 30.42
N VAL A 107 -19.02 20.79 31.63
CA VAL A 107 -20.33 20.20 31.94
C VAL A 107 -21.06 21.13 32.91
N PRO A 108 -22.31 21.55 32.64
CA PRO A 108 -23.03 22.39 33.57
C PRO A 108 -23.15 21.75 34.96
N TYR A 109 -23.01 22.58 36.00
CA TYR A 109 -22.91 22.19 37.42
C TYR A 109 -21.67 21.37 37.83
N ALA A 110 -21.12 20.54 36.96
CA ALA A 110 -19.86 19.83 37.22
C ALA A 110 -18.60 20.69 36.96
N GLY A 111 -18.72 21.75 36.17
CA GLY A 111 -17.60 22.60 35.78
C GLY A 111 -16.73 21.94 34.71
N SER A 112 -15.44 22.26 34.73
CA SER A 112 -14.45 21.68 33.81
C SER A 112 -13.96 20.33 34.35
N VAL A 113 -14.07 19.28 33.54
CA VAL A 113 -13.63 17.92 33.89
C VAL A 113 -12.60 17.44 32.87
N HIS A 114 -11.41 17.06 33.32
CA HIS A 114 -10.38 16.50 32.44
C HIS A 114 -10.77 15.09 32.00
N VAL A 115 -10.80 14.85 30.68
CA VAL A 115 -11.28 13.59 30.08
C VAL A 115 -10.37 13.07 28.95
N ALA A 116 -9.44 13.88 28.44
CA ALA A 116 -8.47 13.40 27.46
C ALA A 116 -7.64 12.24 28.01
N GLY A 117 -7.40 11.23 27.16
CA GLY A 117 -6.73 9.99 27.54
C GLY A 117 -7.59 9.01 28.35
N MET A 118 -8.77 9.40 28.83
CA MET A 118 -9.67 8.51 29.54
C MET A 118 -10.48 7.65 28.57
N ARG A 119 -10.84 6.44 29.01
CA ARG A 119 -11.92 5.67 28.38
C ARG A 119 -13.29 6.23 28.78
N ILE A 120 -14.33 5.81 28.06
CA ILE A 120 -15.72 6.22 28.33
C ILE A 120 -16.16 5.83 29.75
N ASP A 121 -15.80 4.64 30.22
CA ASP A 121 -16.14 4.17 31.58
C ASP A 121 -15.47 4.99 32.68
N GLN A 122 -14.27 5.50 32.42
CA GLN A 122 -13.54 6.37 33.34
C GLN A 122 -14.13 7.78 33.34
N THR A 123 -14.46 8.27 32.16
CA THR A 123 -15.09 9.59 31.94
C THR A 123 -16.45 9.69 32.63
N GLN A 124 -17.29 8.66 32.49
CA GLN A 124 -18.58 8.60 33.17
C GLN A 124 -18.43 8.71 34.69
N ARG A 125 -17.48 7.98 35.28
CA ARG A 125 -17.19 8.04 36.72
C ARG A 125 -16.66 9.42 37.15
N ALA A 126 -15.80 10.03 36.36
CA ALA A 126 -15.25 11.36 36.62
C ALA A 126 -16.35 12.43 36.63
N ILE A 127 -17.23 12.43 35.62
CA ILE A 127 -18.36 13.38 35.53
C ILE A 127 -19.36 13.13 36.65
N GLN A 128 -19.69 11.86 36.94
CA GLN A 128 -20.59 11.52 38.05
C GLN A 128 -20.06 12.02 39.39
N ALA A 129 -18.77 11.85 39.68
CA ALA A 129 -18.13 12.35 40.89
C ALA A 129 -18.14 13.89 40.96
N ALA A 130 -17.96 14.58 39.83
CA ALA A 130 -18.05 16.04 39.77
C ALA A 130 -19.48 16.53 40.07
N LEU A 131 -20.51 15.87 39.51
CA LEU A 131 -21.92 16.22 39.71
C LEU A 131 -22.43 15.92 41.13
N GLN A 132 -21.83 14.96 41.84
CA GLN A 132 -22.19 14.63 43.24
C GLN A 132 -22.02 15.79 44.22
N ARG A 133 -21.28 16.84 43.85
CA ARG A 133 -21.15 18.07 44.65
C ARG A 133 -22.44 18.90 44.69
N VAL A 134 -23.32 18.71 43.71
CA VAL A 134 -24.54 19.50 43.51
C VAL A 134 -25.79 18.62 43.53
N PHE A 135 -25.70 17.39 43.01
CA PHE A 135 -26.82 16.46 42.90
C PHE A 135 -26.66 15.25 43.81
N VAL A 136 -27.76 14.76 44.37
CA VAL A 136 -27.77 13.54 45.20
C VAL A 136 -27.89 12.32 44.30
N LYS A 137 -26.85 11.47 44.29
CA LYS A 137 -26.81 10.20 43.53
C LYS A 137 -27.12 10.36 42.02
N PRO A 138 -26.45 11.28 41.29
CA PRO A 138 -26.68 11.48 39.87
C PRO A 138 -26.37 10.19 39.08
N GLN A 139 -27.24 9.87 38.13
CA GLN A 139 -27.02 8.81 37.15
C GLN A 139 -26.57 9.44 35.83
N VAL A 140 -25.39 9.06 35.35
CA VAL A 140 -24.76 9.67 34.17
C VAL A 140 -24.51 8.59 33.12
N THR A 141 -24.79 8.90 31.86
CA THR A 141 -24.43 8.10 30.70
C THR A 141 -23.63 8.97 29.74
N VAL A 142 -22.44 8.50 29.34
CA VAL A 142 -21.58 9.20 28.39
C VAL A 142 -21.48 8.40 27.10
N ARG A 143 -21.65 9.07 25.96
CA ARG A 143 -21.43 8.51 24.62
C ARG A 143 -20.55 9.47 23.82
N VAL A 144 -19.82 8.94 22.85
CA VAL A 144 -19.12 9.80 21.86
C VAL A 144 -20.09 10.05 20.72
N SER A 145 -20.45 11.32 20.49
CA SER A 145 -21.26 11.72 19.34
C SER A 145 -20.40 11.88 18.09
N SER A 146 -19.13 12.28 18.24
CA SER A 146 -18.18 12.40 17.13
C SER A 146 -16.75 12.08 17.54
N PHE A 147 -16.13 11.15 16.82
CA PHE A 147 -14.73 10.76 16.97
C PHE A 147 -13.88 11.62 16.03
N ARG A 148 -13.17 12.59 16.58
CA ARG A 148 -12.40 13.59 15.82
C ARG A 148 -10.94 13.66 16.24
N ALA A 149 -10.61 13.16 17.43
CA ALA A 149 -9.26 13.25 17.99
C ALA A 149 -8.23 12.38 17.26
N LYS A 150 -8.69 11.27 16.65
CA LYS A 150 -7.81 10.26 16.05
C LYS A 150 -8.32 9.85 14.68
N GLN A 151 -7.44 9.87 13.70
CA GLN A 151 -7.78 9.56 12.31
C GLN A 151 -6.63 8.89 11.57
N VAL A 152 -6.98 8.12 10.53
CA VAL A 152 -6.05 7.59 9.53
C VAL A 152 -6.39 8.19 8.18
N TYR A 153 -5.40 8.28 7.30
CA TYR A 153 -5.58 8.75 5.93
C TYR A 153 -5.56 7.55 5.00
N VAL A 154 -6.59 7.40 4.17
CA VAL A 154 -6.66 6.37 3.14
C VAL A 154 -6.62 7.06 1.78
N ASP A 155 -5.64 6.70 0.95
CA ASP A 155 -5.37 7.32 -0.34
C ASP A 155 -5.20 6.29 -1.46
N GLY A 156 -5.46 6.74 -2.69
CA GLY A 156 -5.29 5.96 -3.91
C GLY A 156 -6.51 5.14 -4.31
N GLU A 157 -6.30 3.89 -4.72
CA GLU A 157 -7.29 3.05 -5.42
C GLU A 157 -8.35 2.41 -4.51
N VAL A 158 -9.13 3.26 -3.87
CA VAL A 158 -10.33 2.93 -3.09
C VAL A 158 -11.52 3.75 -3.59
N HIS A 159 -12.75 3.33 -3.29
CA HIS A 159 -13.95 4.03 -3.77
C HIS A 159 -14.11 5.43 -3.16
N THR A 160 -13.75 5.58 -1.89
CA THR A 160 -13.89 6.83 -1.13
C THR A 160 -12.58 7.17 -0.42
N PRO A 161 -11.58 7.73 -1.14
CA PRO A 161 -10.33 8.16 -0.52
C PRO A 161 -10.59 9.36 0.42
N GLY A 162 -9.82 9.45 1.50
CA GLY A 162 -9.92 10.53 2.46
C GLY A 162 -9.58 10.10 3.89
N VAL A 163 -10.08 10.91 4.82
CA VAL A 163 -9.85 10.72 6.26
C VAL A 163 -10.85 9.70 6.80
N VAL A 164 -10.36 8.76 7.61
CA VAL A 164 -11.17 7.78 8.32
C VAL A 164 -10.93 7.92 9.83
N SER A 165 -11.96 8.32 10.57
CA SER A 165 -11.87 8.46 12.04
C SER A 165 -11.71 7.11 12.74
N ILE A 166 -10.82 7.06 13.73
CA ILE A 166 -10.67 5.94 14.66
C ILE A 166 -11.75 6.08 15.74
N ASN A 167 -12.52 5.02 15.96
CA ASN A 167 -13.58 4.99 16.97
C ASN A 167 -13.41 3.80 17.94
N ASP A 168 -14.50 3.37 18.57
CA ASP A 168 -14.58 2.22 19.47
C ASP A 168 -14.38 0.87 18.77
N VAL A 169 -14.49 0.83 17.44
CA VAL A 169 -14.10 -0.32 16.62
C VAL A 169 -12.61 -0.21 16.27
N PRO A 170 -11.80 -1.25 16.52
CA PRO A 170 -10.39 -1.24 16.19
C PRO A 170 -10.12 -0.92 14.72
N MET A 171 -9.33 0.12 14.46
CA MET A 171 -8.98 0.54 13.10
C MET A 171 -7.93 -0.41 12.51
N THR A 172 -8.38 -1.54 11.99
CA THR A 172 -7.51 -2.49 11.29
C THR A 172 -7.31 -2.10 9.83
N LEU A 173 -6.35 -2.72 9.13
CA LEU A 173 -6.19 -2.56 7.67
C LEU A 173 -7.51 -2.83 6.93
N ASN A 174 -8.16 -3.96 7.22
CA ASN A 174 -9.43 -4.33 6.61
C ASN A 174 -10.54 -3.31 6.93
N GLU A 175 -10.59 -2.83 8.18
CA GLU A 175 -11.58 -1.84 8.59
C GLU A 175 -11.42 -0.51 7.83
N ALA A 176 -10.18 -0.03 7.69
CA ALA A 176 -9.89 1.19 6.95
C ALA A 176 -10.30 1.08 5.47
N ILE A 177 -9.98 -0.05 4.83
CA ILE A 177 -10.38 -0.31 3.43
C ILE A 177 -11.91 -0.37 3.30
N ASN A 178 -12.59 -1.07 4.21
CA ASN A 178 -14.05 -1.19 4.19
C ASN A 178 -14.73 0.17 4.38
N ARG A 179 -14.25 0.99 5.33
CA ARG A 179 -14.77 2.36 5.54
C ARG A 179 -14.49 3.29 4.35
N ALA A 180 -13.41 3.05 3.62
CA ALA A 180 -13.12 3.72 2.35
C ALA A 180 -13.93 3.16 1.16
N GLY A 181 -14.93 2.31 1.40
CA GLY A 181 -15.81 1.75 0.36
C GLY A 181 -15.21 0.54 -0.38
N GLY A 182 -14.09 -0.01 0.07
CA GLY A 182 -13.40 -1.13 -0.58
C GLY A 182 -12.50 -0.70 -1.74
N PHE A 183 -11.80 -1.67 -2.31
CA PHE A 183 -10.85 -1.46 -3.42
C PHE A 183 -11.54 -1.12 -4.75
N ASN A 184 -10.94 -0.21 -5.53
CA ASN A 184 -11.31 -0.02 -6.93
C ASN A 184 -10.90 -1.25 -7.79
N PRO A 185 -11.51 -1.46 -8.96
CA PRO A 185 -11.12 -2.53 -9.89
C PRO A 185 -9.65 -2.49 -10.35
N THR A 186 -9.04 -1.30 -10.34
CA THR A 186 -7.67 -0.98 -10.72
C THR A 186 -6.67 -1.10 -9.58
N ALA A 187 -7.14 -1.30 -8.35
CA ALA A 187 -6.29 -1.39 -7.16
C ALA A 187 -5.31 -2.56 -7.19
N ASP A 188 -4.08 -2.29 -6.75
CA ASP A 188 -3.07 -3.32 -6.52
C ASP A 188 -3.05 -3.75 -5.05
N GLN A 189 -3.59 -4.92 -4.76
CA GLN A 189 -3.70 -5.44 -3.40
C GLN A 189 -2.38 -6.01 -2.85
N SER A 190 -1.34 -6.15 -3.68
CA SER A 190 -0.04 -6.71 -3.28
C SER A 190 1.00 -5.66 -2.87
N ARG A 191 0.77 -4.39 -3.23
CA ARG A 191 1.76 -3.32 -3.13
C ARG A 191 1.21 -2.10 -2.39
N MET A 192 0.45 -2.34 -1.33
CA MET A 192 -0.01 -1.28 -0.45
C MET A 192 1.13 -0.76 0.41
N VAL A 193 1.03 0.49 0.84
CA VAL A 193 2.03 1.13 1.69
C VAL A 193 1.34 1.76 2.88
N VAL A 194 1.79 1.41 4.08
CA VAL A 194 1.48 2.18 5.30
C VAL A 194 2.66 3.07 5.62
N VAL A 195 2.43 4.36 5.80
CA VAL A 195 3.41 5.32 6.30
C VAL A 195 3.05 5.64 7.75
N ARG A 196 3.96 5.33 8.67
CA ARG A 196 3.81 5.57 10.11
C ARG A 196 5.09 6.19 10.64
N ASN A 197 4.97 7.37 11.27
CA ASN A 197 6.10 8.10 11.87
C ASN A 197 7.29 8.29 10.89
N GLY A 198 7.00 8.58 9.62
CA GLY A 198 8.01 8.76 8.57
C GLY A 198 8.64 7.46 8.02
N LYS A 199 8.27 6.28 8.55
CA LYS A 199 8.71 4.98 8.02
C LYS A 199 7.61 4.38 7.13
N SER A 200 8.01 3.85 5.98
CA SER A 200 7.13 3.15 5.04
C SER A 200 7.20 1.64 5.24
N TYR A 201 6.04 1.00 5.28
CA TYR A 201 5.86 -0.43 5.43
C TYR A 201 5.09 -0.94 4.22
N ARG A 202 5.68 -1.86 3.46
CA ARG A 202 5.01 -2.48 2.32
C ARG A 202 4.12 -3.61 2.80
N LEU A 203 2.90 -3.66 2.29
CA LEU A 203 1.90 -4.65 2.63
C LEU A 203 1.41 -5.35 1.37
N ASP A 204 1.42 -6.68 1.43
CA ASP A 204 0.90 -7.55 0.40
C ASP A 204 -0.28 -8.34 0.97
N LEU A 205 -1.50 -7.87 0.70
CA LEU A 205 -2.72 -8.51 1.19
C LEU A 205 -2.85 -9.94 0.65
N THR A 206 -2.46 -10.15 -0.60
CA THR A 206 -2.58 -11.46 -1.26
C THR A 206 -1.70 -12.47 -0.56
N ARG A 207 -0.42 -12.16 -0.38
CA ARG A 207 0.51 -13.06 0.33
C ARG A 207 0.08 -13.31 1.77
N MET A 208 -0.41 -12.29 2.46
CA MET A 208 -0.92 -12.48 3.82
C MET A 208 -2.03 -13.53 3.85
N LEU A 209 -3.00 -13.46 2.96
CA LEU A 209 -4.08 -14.43 2.87
C LEU A 209 -3.58 -15.83 2.46
N ASP A 210 -2.65 -15.91 1.50
CA ASP A 210 -2.04 -17.18 1.08
C ASP A 210 -1.30 -17.88 2.23
N HIS A 211 -0.71 -17.11 3.15
CA HIS A 211 0.01 -17.60 4.32
C HIS A 211 -0.84 -17.63 5.60
N SER A 212 -2.18 -17.55 5.47
CA SER A 212 -3.12 -17.58 6.61
C SER A 212 -2.87 -16.48 7.66
N VAL A 213 -2.25 -15.37 7.26
CA VAL A 213 -2.06 -14.19 8.09
C VAL A 213 -3.28 -13.28 7.94
N ASN A 214 -4.07 -13.18 9.01
CA ASN A 214 -5.27 -12.34 9.00
C ASN A 214 -4.90 -10.84 8.96
N PRO A 215 -5.32 -10.08 7.92
CA PRO A 215 -5.02 -8.65 7.80
C PRO A 215 -5.66 -7.80 8.91
N SER A 216 -6.69 -8.29 9.58
CA SER A 216 -7.29 -7.64 10.76
C SER A 216 -6.33 -7.61 11.98
N LYS A 217 -5.16 -8.24 11.90
CA LYS A 217 -4.10 -8.11 12.92
C LYS A 217 -3.22 -6.87 12.72
N ILE A 218 -3.27 -6.26 11.53
CA ILE A 218 -2.60 -4.99 11.25
C ILE A 218 -3.48 -3.88 11.82
N LEU A 219 -3.01 -3.25 12.89
CA LEU A 219 -3.72 -2.15 13.54
C LEU A 219 -3.12 -0.83 13.07
N LEU A 220 -3.96 0.02 12.46
CA LEU A 220 -3.59 1.38 12.10
C LEU A 220 -3.75 2.30 13.31
N LYS A 221 -2.86 3.28 13.40
CA LYS A 221 -2.76 4.23 14.50
C LYS A 221 -3.03 5.64 13.99
N ASN A 222 -3.32 6.54 14.93
CA ASN A 222 -3.54 7.94 14.61
C ASN A 222 -2.37 8.52 13.76
N GLY A 223 -2.70 9.18 12.66
CA GLY A 223 -1.74 9.78 11.74
C GLY A 223 -1.14 8.83 10.70
N ASP A 224 -1.49 7.54 10.71
CA ASP A 224 -1.05 6.63 9.65
C ASP A 224 -1.65 7.03 8.29
N LEU A 225 -0.84 6.92 7.24
CA LEU A 225 -1.29 7.02 5.84
C LEU A 225 -1.25 5.63 5.21
N LEU A 226 -2.41 5.10 4.83
CA LEU A 226 -2.56 3.91 4.02
C LEU A 226 -2.74 4.32 2.56
N ARG A 227 -1.78 3.97 1.71
CA ARG A 227 -1.81 4.23 0.27
C ARG A 227 -1.97 2.93 -0.52
N ILE A 228 -2.97 2.90 -1.40
CA ILE A 228 -3.23 1.81 -2.33
C ILE A 228 -2.89 2.30 -3.73
N VAL A 229 -1.90 1.68 -4.37
CA VAL A 229 -1.46 2.10 -5.71
C VAL A 229 -2.29 1.46 -6.82
N SER A 230 -2.23 2.05 -8.01
CA SER A 230 -2.82 1.45 -9.21
C SER A 230 -1.95 0.32 -9.74
N ARG A 231 -2.59 -0.70 -10.31
CA ARG A 231 -1.89 -1.76 -11.05
C ARG A 231 -1.16 -1.22 -12.28
N GLU A 232 -1.61 -0.09 -12.82
CA GLU A 232 -0.99 0.59 -13.96
C GLU A 232 0.41 1.13 -13.62
N ASP A 233 0.62 1.56 -12.37
CA ASP A 233 1.92 2.02 -11.88
C ASP A 233 2.96 0.89 -11.89
N ASN A 234 2.50 -0.36 -11.83
CA ASN A 234 3.32 -1.56 -11.66
C ASN A 234 3.39 -2.44 -12.93
N GLY A 235 3.07 -1.88 -14.09
CA GLY A 235 3.14 -2.59 -15.36
C GLY A 235 4.54 -3.08 -15.73
N VAL A 236 4.58 -4.14 -16.53
CA VAL A 236 5.78 -4.75 -17.12
C VAL A 236 5.73 -4.53 -18.63
N PHE A 237 6.86 -4.19 -19.23
CA PHE A 237 6.92 -3.96 -20.66
C PHE A 237 7.21 -5.27 -21.40
N VAL A 238 6.38 -5.63 -22.37
CA VAL A 238 6.58 -6.81 -23.22
C VAL A 238 6.85 -6.35 -24.64
N MET A 239 8.03 -6.70 -25.16
CA MET A 239 8.56 -6.22 -26.44
C MET A 239 9.26 -7.32 -27.24
N GLY A 240 9.61 -7.01 -28.49
CA GLY A 240 10.27 -7.95 -29.41
C GLY A 240 9.27 -8.73 -30.26
N GLU A 241 9.59 -9.98 -30.58
CA GLU A 241 8.80 -10.87 -31.44
C GLU A 241 7.60 -11.48 -30.70
N VAL A 242 6.71 -10.62 -30.23
CA VAL A 242 5.39 -10.98 -29.69
C VAL A 242 4.29 -10.52 -30.64
N ASN A 243 3.12 -11.13 -30.57
CA ASN A 243 2.01 -10.76 -31.46
C ASN A 243 1.54 -9.32 -31.22
N ARG A 244 1.60 -8.82 -29.98
CA ARG A 244 1.25 -7.45 -29.59
C ARG A 244 2.18 -6.94 -28.49
N PRO A 245 3.16 -6.08 -28.81
CA PRO A 245 3.94 -5.38 -27.79
C PRO A 245 3.04 -4.50 -26.92
N ILE A 246 3.09 -4.66 -25.60
CA ILE A 246 2.21 -3.98 -24.64
C ILE A 246 2.91 -3.73 -23.30
N THR A 247 2.29 -2.89 -22.47
CA THR A 247 2.52 -2.89 -21.02
C THR A 247 1.56 -3.89 -20.38
N ALA A 248 2.07 -5.06 -20.00
CA ALA A 248 1.30 -6.07 -19.27
C ALA A 248 1.03 -5.59 -17.84
N LEU A 249 -0.21 -5.70 -17.40
CA LEU A 249 -0.64 -5.26 -16.08
C LEU A 249 -0.72 -6.44 -15.11
N PRO A 250 -0.31 -6.26 -13.86
CA PRO A 250 -0.49 -7.27 -12.84
C PRO A 250 -1.99 -7.56 -12.61
N LEU A 251 -2.27 -8.77 -12.17
CA LEU A 251 -3.62 -9.17 -11.75
C LEU A 251 -4.02 -8.41 -10.48
N ARG A 252 -5.29 -8.53 -10.06
CA ARG A 252 -5.81 -7.86 -8.84
C ARG A 252 -5.04 -8.25 -7.57
N ASN A 253 -4.61 -9.50 -7.53
CA ASN A 253 -3.78 -10.04 -6.46
C ASN A 253 -2.30 -9.61 -6.59
N GLY A 254 -2.01 -8.70 -7.54
CA GLY A 254 -0.70 -8.11 -7.81
C GLY A 254 0.31 -9.00 -8.50
N ARG A 255 0.01 -10.30 -8.66
CA ARG A 255 0.86 -11.25 -9.35
C ARG A 255 0.86 -10.98 -10.84
N LEU A 256 2.03 -11.14 -11.44
CA LEU A 256 2.23 -11.14 -12.88
C LEU A 256 3.35 -12.12 -13.18
N THR A 257 3.02 -13.28 -13.72
CA THR A 257 4.03 -14.25 -14.14
C THR A 257 4.52 -13.92 -15.53
N LEU A 258 5.69 -14.45 -15.91
CA LEU A 258 6.17 -14.33 -17.27
C LEU A 258 5.16 -14.88 -18.30
N SER A 259 4.53 -16.02 -18.00
CA SER A 259 3.47 -16.58 -18.83
C SER A 259 2.26 -15.64 -18.96
N ASP A 260 1.83 -15.00 -17.88
CA ASP A 260 0.72 -14.05 -17.90
C ASP A 260 1.04 -12.84 -18.79
N ALA A 261 2.26 -12.30 -18.67
CA ALA A 261 2.69 -11.16 -19.46
C ALA A 261 2.74 -11.48 -20.97
N LEU A 262 3.29 -12.66 -21.34
CA LEU A 262 3.26 -13.13 -22.72
C LEU A 262 1.82 -13.34 -23.21
N SER A 263 0.95 -13.91 -22.39
CA SER A 263 -0.45 -14.15 -22.73
C SER A 263 -1.19 -12.84 -23.02
N GLN A 264 -1.01 -11.82 -22.18
CA GLN A 264 -1.57 -10.48 -22.41
C GLN A 264 -1.04 -9.86 -23.72
N ALA A 265 0.24 -10.09 -24.05
CA ALA A 265 0.86 -9.68 -25.30
C ALA A 265 0.43 -10.51 -26.54
N GLY A 266 -0.54 -11.41 -26.37
CA GLY A 266 -1.04 -12.26 -27.45
C GLY A 266 -0.12 -13.45 -27.77
N SER A 267 0.78 -13.84 -26.87
CA SER A 267 1.84 -14.84 -27.04
C SER A 267 2.98 -14.42 -27.99
N VAL A 268 4.03 -15.24 -28.04
CA VAL A 268 5.15 -15.06 -28.97
C VAL A 268 4.70 -15.24 -30.42
N ASN A 269 5.33 -14.54 -31.34
CA ASN A 269 5.03 -14.64 -32.76
C ASN A 269 5.62 -15.95 -33.34
N SER A 270 4.79 -16.91 -33.72
CA SER A 270 5.26 -18.23 -34.18
C SER A 270 6.04 -18.20 -35.51
N ALA A 271 5.93 -17.12 -36.29
CA ALA A 271 6.61 -17.01 -37.59
C ALA A 271 8.01 -16.38 -37.49
N SER A 272 8.29 -15.62 -36.43
CA SER A 272 9.48 -14.77 -36.32
C SER A 272 10.21 -14.88 -34.99
N ALA A 273 9.55 -15.35 -33.93
CA ALA A 273 10.16 -15.50 -32.62
C ALA A 273 11.02 -16.77 -32.53
N ASP A 274 12.17 -16.65 -31.88
CA ASP A 274 12.91 -17.79 -31.38
C ASP A 274 12.47 -18.05 -29.93
N ALA A 275 11.71 -19.13 -29.71
CA ALA A 275 11.21 -19.49 -28.40
C ALA A 275 12.36 -19.78 -27.39
N ALA A 276 13.60 -20.02 -27.83
CA ALA A 276 14.74 -20.12 -26.93
C ALA A 276 15.16 -18.77 -26.36
N GLN A 277 14.86 -17.66 -27.03
CA GLN A 277 15.46 -16.35 -26.79
C GLN A 277 14.52 -15.43 -26.03
N LEU A 278 14.04 -15.90 -24.88
CA LEU A 278 13.24 -15.09 -23.97
C LEU A 278 14.12 -14.52 -22.87
N TYR A 279 14.09 -13.20 -22.74
CA TYR A 279 14.83 -12.46 -21.72
C TYR A 279 13.91 -11.64 -20.83
N VAL A 280 14.23 -11.58 -19.55
CA VAL A 280 13.64 -10.63 -18.60
C VAL A 280 14.76 -9.75 -18.07
N ILE A 281 14.64 -8.45 -18.30
CA ILE A 281 15.56 -7.44 -17.77
C ILE A 281 14.89 -6.80 -16.56
N ARG A 282 15.52 -6.96 -15.41
CA ARG A 282 15.07 -6.39 -14.14
C ARG A 282 16.00 -5.28 -13.70
N GLY A 283 15.43 -4.19 -13.17
CA GLY A 283 16.20 -3.03 -12.74
C GLY A 283 16.93 -2.38 -13.91
N ALA A 284 16.30 -2.29 -15.09
CA ALA A 284 16.92 -1.72 -16.29
C ALA A 284 17.41 -0.27 -16.10
N SER A 285 16.82 0.45 -15.14
CA SER A 285 17.21 1.81 -14.74
C SER A 285 18.16 1.85 -13.53
N GLU A 286 18.55 0.69 -12.99
CA GLU A 286 19.44 0.59 -11.83
C GLU A 286 20.91 0.45 -12.26
N ALA A 287 21.83 0.74 -11.33
CA ALA A 287 23.27 0.64 -11.61
C ALA A 287 23.75 -0.80 -11.91
N LYS A 288 22.96 -1.82 -11.55
CA LYS A 288 23.27 -3.25 -11.74
C LYS A 288 22.02 -3.99 -12.23
N PRO A 289 21.68 -3.87 -13.52
CA PRO A 289 20.55 -4.60 -14.08
C PRO A 289 20.81 -6.11 -14.02
N GLN A 290 19.74 -6.89 -13.85
CA GLN A 290 19.78 -8.35 -13.88
C GLN A 290 19.11 -8.83 -15.15
N VAL A 291 19.75 -9.74 -15.88
CA VAL A 291 19.18 -10.35 -17.09
C VAL A 291 18.92 -11.81 -16.81
N PHE A 292 17.65 -12.19 -16.92
CA PHE A 292 17.21 -13.57 -16.79
C PHE A 292 16.87 -14.13 -18.18
N HIS A 293 17.21 -15.38 -18.41
CA HIS A 293 16.99 -16.04 -19.69
C HIS A 293 16.17 -17.32 -19.52
N LEU A 294 15.20 -17.55 -20.39
CA LEU A 294 14.42 -18.78 -20.41
C LEU A 294 14.38 -19.35 -21.83
N ASN A 295 14.90 -20.57 -21.98
CA ASN A 295 14.70 -21.32 -23.21
C ASN A 295 13.31 -21.97 -23.19
N ALA A 296 12.34 -21.40 -23.93
CA ALA A 296 10.95 -21.81 -23.91
C ALA A 296 10.56 -22.89 -24.96
N HIS A 297 11.53 -23.57 -25.59
CA HIS A 297 11.24 -24.67 -26.53
C HIS A 297 10.59 -25.90 -25.88
N SER A 298 10.86 -26.12 -24.59
CA SER A 298 10.31 -27.26 -23.86
C SER A 298 9.01 -26.89 -23.15
N PRO A 299 7.99 -27.77 -23.15
CA PRO A 299 6.81 -27.62 -22.31
C PRO A 299 7.13 -27.42 -20.82
N VAL A 300 8.26 -27.96 -20.34
CA VAL A 300 8.73 -27.78 -18.95
C VAL A 300 9.11 -26.32 -18.69
N SER A 301 9.63 -25.61 -19.68
CA SER A 301 10.00 -24.20 -19.58
C SER A 301 8.78 -23.29 -19.42
N MET A 302 7.61 -23.69 -19.95
CA MET A 302 6.35 -22.98 -19.70
C MET A 302 5.91 -23.10 -18.24
N VAL A 303 6.23 -24.22 -17.57
CA VAL A 303 6.01 -24.35 -16.12
C VAL A 303 6.90 -23.37 -15.35
N LEU A 304 8.15 -23.17 -15.79
CA LEU A 304 9.06 -22.18 -15.21
C LEU A 304 8.56 -20.75 -15.45
N ALA A 305 8.10 -20.43 -16.65
CA ALA A 305 7.51 -19.12 -16.98
C ALA A 305 6.28 -18.80 -16.11
N ASN A 306 5.44 -19.80 -15.82
CA ASN A 306 4.26 -19.65 -14.97
C ASN A 306 4.61 -19.53 -13.47
N GLN A 307 5.84 -19.85 -13.07
CA GLN A 307 6.30 -19.72 -11.69
C GLN A 307 7.25 -18.53 -11.48
N PHE A 308 7.78 -17.97 -12.58
CA PHE A 308 8.66 -16.82 -12.54
C PHE A 308 7.83 -15.53 -12.46
N GLU A 309 7.74 -14.98 -11.25
CA GLU A 309 7.05 -13.71 -10.99
C GLU A 309 7.90 -12.52 -11.46
N LEU A 310 7.26 -11.66 -12.26
CA LEU A 310 7.83 -10.41 -12.74
C LEU A 310 7.67 -9.32 -11.69
N GLN A 311 8.60 -8.37 -11.69
CA GLN A 311 8.60 -7.19 -10.84
C GLN A 311 8.14 -5.96 -11.61
N PRO A 312 7.60 -4.94 -10.92
CA PRO A 312 7.26 -3.67 -11.54
C PRO A 312 8.40 -3.15 -12.40
N LYS A 313 8.08 -2.69 -13.62
CA LYS A 313 9.04 -2.15 -14.58
C LYS A 313 10.07 -3.15 -15.14
N ASP A 314 9.89 -4.45 -14.92
CA ASP A 314 10.62 -5.45 -15.70
C ASP A 314 10.37 -5.23 -17.20
N VAL A 315 11.34 -5.61 -18.02
CA VAL A 315 11.22 -5.64 -19.48
C VAL A 315 11.35 -7.08 -19.94
N VAL A 316 10.27 -7.64 -20.49
CA VAL A 316 10.26 -8.93 -21.16
C VAL A 316 10.55 -8.70 -22.64
N TYR A 317 11.61 -9.32 -23.13
CA TYR A 317 12.04 -9.23 -24.52
C TYR A 317 12.10 -10.62 -25.14
N VAL A 318 11.49 -10.76 -26.32
CA VAL A 318 11.54 -12.00 -27.12
C VAL A 318 12.32 -11.69 -28.40
N ASP A 319 13.45 -12.37 -28.61
CA ASP A 319 14.24 -12.22 -29.84
C ASP A 319 13.73 -13.15 -30.94
N GLY A 320 14.00 -12.79 -32.20
CA GLY A 320 13.69 -13.59 -33.38
C GLY A 320 14.89 -14.27 -34.03
N ASN A 321 16.11 -13.77 -33.78
CA ASN A 321 17.34 -14.35 -34.32
C ASN A 321 18.55 -13.92 -33.46
N ALA A 322 19.15 -14.89 -32.75
CA ALA A 322 20.40 -14.87 -31.98
C ALA A 322 21.00 -13.49 -31.60
N LEU A 323 20.94 -13.16 -30.30
CA LEU A 323 21.79 -12.30 -29.43
C LEU A 323 22.29 -10.91 -29.91
N VAL A 324 22.53 -10.69 -31.21
CA VAL A 324 23.11 -9.47 -31.78
C VAL A 324 22.13 -8.29 -31.65
N ARG A 325 20.82 -8.53 -31.70
CA ARG A 325 19.80 -7.46 -31.60
C ARG A 325 19.51 -7.05 -30.17
N PHE A 326 19.56 -7.99 -29.22
CA PHE A 326 19.38 -7.71 -27.80
C PHE A 326 20.45 -6.73 -27.25
N SER A 327 21.72 -6.92 -27.63
CA SER A 327 22.80 -5.99 -27.26
C SER A 327 22.52 -4.54 -27.68
N ARG A 328 21.83 -4.36 -28.81
CA ARG A 328 21.42 -3.05 -29.34
C ARG A 328 20.25 -2.44 -28.56
N VAL A 329 19.24 -3.22 -28.17
CA VAL A 329 18.12 -2.74 -27.34
C VAL A 329 18.61 -2.27 -25.97
N LEU A 330 19.50 -3.05 -25.34
CA LEU A 330 20.11 -2.66 -24.07
C LEU A 330 20.92 -1.37 -24.19
N SER A 331 21.68 -1.20 -25.28
CA SER A 331 22.41 0.04 -25.57
C SER A 331 21.52 1.26 -25.86
N LEU A 332 20.25 1.07 -26.20
CA LEU A 332 19.28 2.15 -26.49
C LEU A 332 18.47 2.55 -25.25
N LEU A 333 18.23 1.64 -24.30
CA LEU A 333 17.52 1.93 -23.06
C LEU A 333 18.39 2.65 -22.02
N LEU A 334 19.70 2.38 -21.99
CA LEU A 334 20.62 2.96 -21.01
C LEU A 334 20.91 4.48 -21.20
N PRO A 335 21.07 5.03 -22.43
CA PRO A 335 21.35 6.46 -22.61
C PRO A 335 20.13 7.37 -22.39
N ALA A 336 18.91 6.88 -22.65
CA ALA A 336 17.68 7.68 -22.56
C ALA A 336 17.35 8.12 -21.11
N ILE A 337 17.92 7.45 -20.10
CA ILE A 337 17.66 7.72 -18.69
C ILE A 337 18.61 8.78 -18.12
N ASN A 338 19.84 8.87 -18.63
CA ASN A 338 20.77 9.93 -18.23
C ASN A 338 20.30 11.31 -18.72
N ALA A 339 19.70 11.40 -19.92
CA ALA A 339 19.18 12.65 -20.46
C ALA A 339 18.00 13.22 -19.64
N GLY A 340 17.14 12.36 -19.09
CA GLY A 340 15.99 12.77 -18.26
C GLY A 340 16.37 13.26 -16.85
N LEU A 341 17.45 12.72 -16.27
CA LEU A 341 17.94 13.13 -14.95
C LEU A 341 18.75 14.44 -14.99
N THR A 342 19.48 14.73 -16.07
CA THR A 342 20.14 16.05 -16.24
C THR A 342 19.17 17.18 -16.62
N GLY A 343 18.03 16.88 -17.27
CA GLY A 343 17.01 17.88 -17.58
C GLY A 343 16.30 18.46 -16.34
N ALA A 344 16.23 17.71 -15.25
CA ALA A 344 15.62 18.14 -13.99
C ALA A 344 16.58 18.91 -13.05
N VAL A 345 17.90 18.88 -13.31
CA VAL A 345 18.91 19.59 -12.51
C VAL A 345 19.31 20.94 -13.13
N LEU A 346 19.04 21.16 -14.42
CA LEU A 346 19.36 22.41 -15.12
C LEU A 346 18.22 23.45 -15.14
N THR A 347 17.11 23.18 -14.47
CA THR A 347 16.05 24.16 -14.21
C THR A 347 15.94 24.47 -12.71
N LYS A 348 16.96 25.15 -12.19
CA LYS A 348 16.82 25.98 -10.99
C LYS A 348 17.73 27.20 -11.07
#